data_AF-B6RQK5-F1
#
_entry.id   AF-B6RQK5-F1
#
_cell.length_a   1.000
_cell.length_b   1.000
_cell.length_c   1.000
_cell.angle_alpha   90.00
_cell.angle_beta   90.00
_cell.angle_gamma   90.00
#
_symmetry.space_group_name_H-M   'P 1'
#
loop_
_entity.id
_entity.type
_entity.pdbx_description
1 polymer ?
#
loop_
_entity_poly.entity_id
_entity_poly.type
_entity_poly.pdbx_seq_one_letter_code
_entity_poly.pdbx_strand_id
1 'polypeptide(L)'
;QSQKLAVRAISRLQALPGGDVKLLCDTVVEHVRELTGYDRVMVYRFHEDEHGEVVAESRRDNLEPYLGLHYPATDIPQASRFLFRQNRVRMIADCHASPVRVIQDPGLSQPLCLVGSTLRAPHGCHAQYMANMGSIASLVMAVIISSGADDEQTARGGISSAMKLWGLVVCHHTSPRFIPFPLRYACEFLMQAFGLQLNMELQLAHQLSEKHILRTQTLLCDMLLRDSPTGIVTQSPSIMDLVKCDGAALFYHGKYYPLGVTPTESQIKDIIEWLT
;
A
#
# COMPACT_ATOMS: atom_id res chain seq x y z
N GLN A 1 6.81 -29.17 -8.05
CA GLN A 1 6.97 -28.16 -9.13
C GLN A 1 6.67 -26.75 -8.63
N SER A 2 5.54 -26.51 -7.96
CA SER A 2 5.12 -25.20 -7.43
C SER A 2 6.13 -24.54 -6.48
N GLN A 3 6.75 -25.28 -5.56
CA GLN A 3 7.79 -24.74 -4.67
C GLN A 3 9.03 -24.23 -5.44
N LYS A 4 9.46 -24.93 -6.50
CA LYS A 4 10.60 -24.49 -7.33
C LYS A 4 10.31 -23.18 -8.06
N LEU A 5 9.09 -23.02 -8.58
CA LEU A 5 8.66 -21.79 -9.23
C LEU A 5 8.57 -20.63 -8.23
N ALA A 6 8.05 -20.87 -7.02
CA ALA A 6 7.99 -19.86 -5.97
C ALA A 6 9.38 -19.44 -5.50
N VAL A 7 10.32 -20.38 -5.30
CA VAL A 7 11.71 -20.05 -4.98
C VAL A 7 12.35 -19.21 -6.09
N ARG A 8 12.13 -19.57 -7.37
CA ARG A 8 12.61 -18.77 -8.50
C ARG A 8 12.01 -17.36 -8.51
N ALA A 9 10.72 -17.21 -8.22
CA ALA A 9 10.06 -15.91 -8.13
C ALA A 9 10.63 -15.06 -6.98
N ILE A 10 10.90 -15.67 -5.82
CA ILE A 10 11.53 -15.00 -4.67
C ILE A 10 12.94 -14.54 -5.02
N SER A 11 13.77 -15.40 -5.59
CA SER A 11 15.13 -15.04 -6.00
C SER A 11 15.13 -13.92 -7.05
N ARG A 12 14.14 -13.88 -7.93
CA ARG A 12 13.97 -12.78 -8.90
C ARG A 12 13.60 -11.48 -8.21
N LEU A 13 12.62 -11.48 -7.30
CA LEU A 13 12.24 -10.30 -6.53
C LEU A 13 13.43 -9.74 -5.72
N GLN A 14 14.22 -10.60 -5.10
CA GLN A 14 15.42 -10.21 -4.33
C GLN A 14 16.58 -9.72 -5.20
N ALA A 15 16.61 -10.08 -6.49
CA ALA A 15 17.64 -9.66 -7.43
C ALA A 15 17.28 -8.36 -8.16
N LEU A 16 16.09 -7.80 -7.94
CA LEU A 16 15.70 -6.52 -8.53
C LEU A 16 16.59 -5.40 -7.97
N PRO A 17 16.99 -4.43 -8.80
CA PRO A 17 17.63 -3.22 -8.30
C PRO A 17 16.65 -2.47 -7.38
N GLY A 18 17.15 -1.96 -6.26
CA GLY A 18 16.34 -1.12 -5.39
C GLY A 18 16.05 0.26 -5.99
N GLY A 19 15.14 0.99 -5.36
CA GLY A 19 14.69 2.32 -5.75
C GLY A 19 13.43 2.36 -6.62
N ASP A 20 12.83 1.21 -6.94
CA ASP A 20 11.64 1.14 -7.80
C ASP A 20 10.55 0.20 -7.25
N VAL A 21 9.67 0.77 -6.42
CA VAL A 21 8.51 0.06 -5.87
C VAL A 21 7.53 -0.38 -6.97
N LYS A 22 7.45 0.37 -8.08
CA LYS A 22 6.54 0.02 -9.18
C LYS A 22 7.04 -1.23 -9.88
N LEU A 23 8.32 -1.32 -10.20
CA LEU A 23 8.93 -2.53 -10.77
C LEU A 23 8.74 -3.75 -9.85
N LEU A 24 8.88 -3.56 -8.53
CA LEU A 24 8.63 -4.62 -7.55
C LEU A 24 7.17 -5.11 -7.59
N CYS A 25 6.20 -4.19 -7.67
CA CYS A 25 4.78 -4.50 -7.76
C CYS A 25 4.41 -5.16 -9.10
N ASP A 26 4.98 -4.68 -10.21
CA ASP A 26 4.77 -5.24 -11.55
C ASP A 26 5.32 -6.69 -11.61
N THR A 27 6.50 -6.93 -11.06
CA THR A 27 7.13 -8.26 -11.02
C THR A 27 6.31 -9.25 -10.18
N VAL A 28 5.75 -8.82 -9.04
CA VAL A 28 5.00 -9.74 -8.17
C VAL A 28 3.67 -10.17 -8.81
N VAL A 29 2.95 -9.26 -9.49
CA VAL A 29 1.69 -9.63 -10.16
C VAL A 29 1.92 -10.61 -11.31
N GLU A 30 3.00 -10.45 -12.08
CA GLU A 30 3.40 -11.37 -13.14
C GLU A 30 3.68 -12.77 -12.59
N HIS A 31 4.55 -12.88 -11.59
CA HIS A 31 4.91 -14.18 -11.02
C HIS A 31 3.74 -14.87 -10.32
N VAL A 32 2.90 -14.12 -9.60
CA VAL A 32 1.71 -14.70 -8.97
C VAL A 32 0.74 -15.19 -10.04
N ARG A 33 0.57 -14.47 -11.17
CA ARG A 33 -0.27 -14.91 -12.28
C ARG A 33 0.28 -16.18 -12.93
N GLU A 34 1.58 -16.23 -13.21
CA GLU A 34 2.24 -17.44 -13.74
C GLU A 34 2.10 -18.65 -12.81
N LEU A 35 2.24 -18.44 -11.50
CA LEU A 35 2.15 -19.50 -10.49
C LEU A 35 0.74 -20.05 -10.33
N THR A 36 -0.26 -19.16 -10.35
CA THR A 36 -1.62 -19.49 -9.94
C THR A 36 -2.57 -19.69 -11.11
N GLY A 37 -2.26 -19.14 -12.28
CA GLY A 37 -3.08 -19.17 -13.49
C GLY A 37 -4.42 -18.45 -13.36
N TYR A 38 -4.55 -17.50 -12.42
CA TYR A 38 -5.72 -16.62 -12.36
C TYR A 38 -5.77 -15.68 -13.58
N ASP A 39 -6.96 -15.20 -13.93
CA ASP A 39 -7.10 -14.38 -15.14
C ASP A 39 -6.57 -12.97 -14.93
N ARG A 40 -6.70 -12.45 -13.71
CA ARG A 40 -6.23 -11.14 -13.26
C ARG A 40 -5.54 -11.31 -11.91
N VAL A 41 -4.41 -10.64 -11.73
CA VAL A 41 -3.69 -10.49 -10.46
C VAL A 41 -3.33 -9.02 -10.32
N MET A 42 -3.56 -8.46 -9.14
CA MET A 42 -3.34 -7.05 -8.87
C MET A 42 -2.75 -6.82 -7.49
N VAL A 43 -1.89 -5.80 -7.37
CA VAL A 43 -1.48 -5.24 -6.08
C VAL A 43 -2.44 -4.12 -5.75
N TYR A 44 -3.15 -4.29 -4.63
CA TYR A 44 -4.11 -3.35 -4.07
C TYR A 44 -3.50 -2.70 -2.83
N ARG A 45 -3.13 -1.43 -2.92
CA ARG A 45 -2.51 -0.66 -1.83
C ARG A 45 -3.58 0.04 -1.00
N PHE A 46 -3.48 -0.01 0.33
CA PHE A 46 -4.30 0.83 1.20
C PHE A 46 -3.66 2.21 1.41
N HIS A 47 -4.48 3.25 1.37
CA HIS A 47 -4.12 4.62 1.71
C HIS A 47 -4.41 4.94 3.18
N GLU A 48 -4.06 6.14 3.62
CA GLU A 48 -4.17 6.58 5.03
C GLU A 48 -5.61 6.61 5.55
N ASP A 49 -6.55 7.09 4.71
CA ASP A 49 -8.00 7.06 4.93
C ASP A 49 -8.60 5.68 4.62
N GLU A 50 -7.76 4.65 4.49
CA GLU A 50 -8.15 3.26 4.44
C GLU A 50 -8.89 2.84 3.15
N HIS A 51 -9.06 3.73 2.17
CA HIS A 51 -9.45 3.36 0.80
C HIS A 51 -8.29 2.62 0.13
N GLY A 52 -8.53 2.01 -1.03
CA GLY A 52 -7.41 1.41 -1.75
C GLY A 52 -7.40 1.61 -3.25
N GLU A 53 -6.25 1.32 -3.82
CA GLU A 53 -5.89 1.64 -5.19
C GLU A 53 -5.18 0.44 -5.82
N VAL A 54 -5.51 0.14 -7.07
CA VAL A 54 -4.76 -0.86 -7.85
C VAL A 54 -3.51 -0.20 -8.42
N VAL A 55 -2.35 -0.51 -7.83
CA VAL A 55 -1.05 0.09 -8.19
C VAL A 55 -0.23 -0.72 -9.19
N ALA A 56 -0.55 -2.01 -9.36
CA ALA A 56 0.02 -2.87 -10.37
C ALA A 56 -0.98 -3.96 -10.77
N GLU A 57 -0.93 -4.41 -12.02
CA GLU A 57 -1.88 -5.39 -12.56
C GLU A 57 -1.25 -6.25 -13.67
N SER A 58 -1.48 -7.56 -13.59
CA SER A 58 -1.24 -8.51 -14.68
C SER A 58 -2.54 -9.25 -14.98
N ARG A 59 -3.02 -9.19 -16.22
CA ARG A 59 -4.33 -9.73 -16.60
C ARG A 59 -4.32 -10.38 -17.97
N ARG A 60 -5.38 -11.13 -18.25
CA ARG A 60 -5.73 -11.58 -19.61
C ARG A 60 -6.14 -10.38 -20.46
N ASP A 61 -5.73 -10.36 -21.72
CA ASP A 61 -5.85 -9.18 -22.60
C ASP A 61 -7.29 -8.72 -22.82
N ASN A 62 -8.24 -9.65 -22.83
CA ASN A 62 -9.66 -9.39 -23.10
C ASN A 62 -10.47 -8.86 -21.90
N LEU A 63 -9.84 -8.64 -20.75
CA LEU A 63 -10.50 -8.07 -19.57
C LEU A 63 -10.33 -6.56 -19.52
N GLU A 64 -11.23 -5.83 -18.89
CA GLU A 64 -11.02 -4.38 -18.68
C GLU A 64 -9.90 -4.14 -17.64
N PRO A 65 -9.01 -3.16 -17.82
CA PRO A 65 -7.95 -2.90 -16.84
C PRO A 65 -8.52 -2.25 -15.57
N TYR A 66 -8.01 -2.64 -14.40
CA TYR A 66 -8.35 -1.98 -13.12
C TYR A 66 -7.22 -1.10 -12.60
N LEU A 67 -6.06 -1.07 -13.27
CA LEU A 67 -4.91 -0.26 -12.89
C LEU A 67 -5.29 1.22 -12.72
N GLY A 68 -4.92 1.80 -11.57
CA GLY A 68 -5.19 3.19 -11.19
C GLY A 68 -6.59 3.45 -10.64
N LEU A 69 -7.48 2.44 -10.58
CA LEU A 69 -8.80 2.62 -9.97
C LEU A 69 -8.71 2.63 -8.45
N HIS A 70 -9.45 3.58 -7.85
CA HIS A 70 -9.63 3.71 -6.41
C HIS A 70 -10.97 3.10 -5.98
N TYR A 71 -10.95 2.44 -4.83
CA TYR A 71 -12.09 1.77 -4.24
C TYR A 71 -12.30 2.25 -2.80
N PRO A 72 -13.54 2.47 -2.38
CA PRO A 72 -13.84 3.01 -1.07
C PRO A 72 -13.43 2.04 0.05
N ALA A 73 -13.10 2.58 1.22
CA ALA A 73 -12.71 1.79 2.39
C ALA A 73 -13.78 0.77 2.83
N THR A 74 -15.04 1.00 2.48
CA THR A 74 -16.17 0.14 2.80
C THR A 74 -16.18 -1.19 2.04
N ASP A 75 -15.50 -1.28 0.89
CA ASP A 75 -15.41 -2.52 0.09
C ASP A 75 -14.67 -3.63 0.86
N ILE A 76 -13.71 -3.24 1.71
CA ILE A 76 -12.98 -4.15 2.60
C ILE A 76 -13.11 -3.62 4.04
N PRO A 77 -14.17 -4.00 4.78
CA PRO A 77 -14.41 -3.50 6.13
C PRO A 77 -13.23 -3.74 7.07
N GLN A 78 -13.08 -2.88 8.07
CA GLN A 78 -12.01 -2.94 9.08
C GLN A 78 -11.85 -4.34 9.71
N ALA A 79 -12.97 -5.01 10.03
CA ALA A 79 -12.96 -6.38 10.54
C ALA A 79 -12.30 -7.37 9.57
N SER A 80 -12.57 -7.25 8.26
CA SER A 80 -11.93 -8.11 7.25
C SER A 80 -10.44 -7.84 7.12
N ARG A 81 -10.02 -6.57 7.23
CA ARG A 81 -8.59 -6.20 7.23
C ARG A 81 -7.84 -6.75 8.44
N PHE A 82 -8.47 -6.69 9.61
CA PHE A 82 -7.93 -7.33 10.81
C PHE A 82 -7.77 -8.85 10.61
N LEU A 83 -8.77 -9.51 10.00
CA LEU A 83 -8.67 -10.94 9.68
C LEU A 83 -7.51 -11.26 8.73
N PHE A 84 -7.18 -10.39 7.78
CA PHE A 84 -6.03 -10.59 6.88
C PHE A 84 -4.69 -10.52 7.59
N ARG A 85 -4.60 -9.82 8.74
CA ARG A 85 -3.38 -9.82 9.58
C ARG A 85 -3.17 -11.17 10.25
N GLN A 86 -4.27 -11.86 10.61
CA GLN A 86 -4.23 -13.18 11.25
C GLN A 86 -4.13 -14.32 10.21
N ASN A 87 -4.94 -14.25 9.15
CA ASN A 87 -5.01 -15.23 8.07
C ASN A 87 -4.59 -14.59 6.76
N ARG A 88 -3.33 -14.80 6.43
CA ARG A 88 -2.64 -14.10 5.34
C ARG A 88 -3.09 -14.52 3.95
N VAL A 89 -3.76 -15.67 3.81
CA VAL A 89 -4.25 -16.16 2.52
C VAL A 89 -5.70 -16.60 2.64
N ARG A 90 -6.54 -16.11 1.73
CA ARG A 90 -7.95 -16.48 1.62
C ARG A 90 -8.29 -16.84 0.18
N MET A 91 -8.94 -17.98 -0.01
CA MET A 91 -9.41 -18.43 -1.31
C MET A 91 -10.93 -18.61 -1.29
N ILE A 92 -11.59 -18.15 -2.34
CA ILE A 92 -13.00 -18.42 -2.64
C ILE A 92 -12.99 -19.09 -4.01
N ALA A 93 -13.31 -20.38 -4.05
CA ALA A 93 -13.21 -21.14 -5.30
C ALA A 93 -14.36 -20.85 -6.27
N ASP A 94 -15.52 -20.49 -5.72
CA ASP A 94 -16.73 -20.15 -6.47
C ASP A 94 -17.64 -19.29 -5.56
N CYS A 95 -17.97 -18.08 -5.98
CA CYS A 95 -18.88 -17.20 -5.24
C CYS A 95 -20.35 -17.59 -5.36
N HIS A 96 -20.73 -18.41 -6.34
CA HIS A 96 -22.09 -18.91 -6.54
C HIS A 96 -22.35 -20.23 -5.81
N ALA A 97 -21.30 -20.88 -5.28
CA ALA A 97 -21.45 -22.11 -4.54
C ALA A 97 -22.25 -21.91 -3.24
N SER A 98 -23.24 -22.77 -3.02
CA SER A 98 -24.06 -22.73 -1.81
C SER A 98 -23.22 -23.13 -0.57
N PRO A 99 -23.18 -22.29 0.49
CA PRO A 99 -22.40 -22.61 1.67
C PRO A 99 -23.01 -23.79 2.45
N VAL A 100 -22.15 -24.65 2.99
CA VAL A 100 -22.57 -25.79 3.82
C VAL A 100 -22.57 -25.39 5.30
N ARG A 101 -23.66 -25.70 6.00
CA ARG A 101 -23.80 -25.41 7.43
C ARG A 101 -22.92 -26.35 8.26
N VAL A 102 -22.24 -25.80 9.26
CA VAL A 102 -21.52 -26.58 10.27
C VAL A 102 -22.52 -27.11 11.28
N ILE A 103 -22.49 -28.42 11.54
CA ILE A 103 -23.28 -29.06 12.59
C ILE A 103 -22.49 -28.91 13.91
N GLN A 104 -23.12 -28.33 14.91
CA GLN A 104 -22.51 -28.04 16.21
C GLN A 104 -23.30 -28.71 17.33
N ASP A 105 -22.62 -29.10 18.40
CA ASP A 105 -23.24 -29.59 19.62
C ASP A 105 -24.08 -28.47 20.27
N PRO A 106 -25.38 -28.68 20.56
CA PRO A 106 -26.20 -27.71 21.29
C PRO A 106 -25.64 -27.29 22.65
N GLY A 107 -24.74 -28.07 23.25
CA GLY A 107 -24.06 -27.74 24.51
C GLY A 107 -23.00 -26.64 24.40
N LEU A 108 -22.61 -26.23 23.19
CA LEU A 108 -21.67 -25.12 22.99
C LEU A 108 -22.32 -23.78 23.36
N SER A 109 -21.67 -23.03 24.25
CA SER A 109 -22.14 -21.70 24.67
C SER A 109 -22.12 -20.65 23.56
N GLN A 110 -21.31 -20.88 22.51
CA GLN A 110 -21.21 -20.00 21.35
C GLN A 110 -20.77 -20.79 20.10
N PRO A 111 -21.07 -20.29 18.89
CA PRO A 111 -20.61 -20.92 17.66
C PRO A 111 -19.08 -21.00 17.58
N LEU A 112 -18.57 -22.05 16.94
CA LEU A 112 -17.14 -22.21 16.66
C LEU A 112 -16.57 -21.01 15.89
N CYS A 113 -15.40 -20.54 16.32
CA CYS A 113 -14.64 -19.51 15.60
C CYS A 113 -13.94 -20.12 14.39
N LEU A 114 -14.41 -19.79 13.18
CA LEU A 114 -13.84 -20.29 11.92
C LEU A 114 -12.85 -19.32 11.27
N VAL A 115 -12.36 -18.31 12.02
CA VAL A 115 -11.44 -17.30 11.50
C VAL A 115 -10.24 -17.93 10.81
N GLY A 116 -9.60 -18.93 11.45
CA GLY A 116 -8.46 -19.67 10.90
C GLY A 116 -8.78 -20.73 9.83
N SER A 117 -10.05 -20.91 9.48
CA SER A 117 -10.43 -21.92 8.48
C SER A 117 -10.19 -21.41 7.06
N THR A 118 -9.37 -22.14 6.30
CA THR A 118 -9.11 -21.86 4.88
C THR A 118 -10.33 -22.07 3.97
N LEU A 119 -11.37 -22.75 4.46
CA LEU A 119 -12.61 -23.05 3.74
C LEU A 119 -13.80 -22.22 4.24
N ARG A 120 -13.56 -21.19 5.08
CA ARG A 120 -14.62 -20.34 5.60
C ARG A 120 -15.38 -19.66 4.46
N ALA A 121 -16.70 -19.84 4.44
CA ALA A 121 -17.58 -19.25 3.44
C ALA A 121 -17.48 -17.71 3.41
N PRO A 122 -17.60 -17.07 2.23
CA PRO A 122 -17.72 -15.63 2.15
C PRO A 122 -19.04 -15.13 2.73
N HIS A 123 -19.02 -13.89 3.24
CA HIS A 123 -20.25 -13.19 3.59
C HIS A 123 -21.05 -12.90 2.32
N GLY A 124 -22.39 -12.98 2.38
CA GLY A 124 -23.27 -12.86 1.21
C GLY A 124 -23.07 -11.56 0.41
N CYS A 125 -22.87 -10.44 1.11
CA CYS A 125 -22.54 -9.15 0.46
C CYS A 125 -21.29 -9.24 -0.42
N HIS A 126 -20.23 -9.90 0.06
CA HIS A 126 -19.00 -10.05 -0.72
C HIS A 126 -19.14 -11.05 -1.86
N ALA A 127 -19.93 -12.12 -1.68
CA ALA A 127 -20.24 -13.06 -2.77
C ALA A 127 -21.00 -12.35 -3.90
N GLN A 128 -21.96 -11.48 -3.55
CA GLN A 128 -22.68 -10.67 -4.53
C GLN A 128 -21.76 -9.61 -5.20
N TYR A 129 -20.88 -8.98 -4.43
CA TYR A 129 -19.86 -8.07 -4.98
C TYR A 129 -18.99 -8.76 -6.03
N MET A 130 -18.50 -9.97 -5.72
CA MET A 130 -17.72 -10.79 -6.66
C MET A 130 -18.51 -11.11 -7.94
N ALA A 131 -19.77 -11.51 -7.80
CA ALA A 131 -20.65 -11.78 -8.94
C ALA A 131 -20.84 -10.53 -9.83
N ASN A 132 -21.05 -9.36 -9.21
CA ASN A 132 -21.22 -8.10 -9.94
C ASN A 132 -19.94 -7.69 -10.70
N MET A 133 -18.76 -8.00 -10.13
CA MET A 133 -17.45 -7.73 -10.72
C MET A 133 -17.01 -8.78 -11.76
N GLY A 134 -17.80 -9.85 -11.96
CA GLY A 134 -17.43 -10.98 -12.82
C GLY A 134 -16.27 -11.83 -12.30
N SER A 135 -15.94 -11.75 -10.99
CA SER A 135 -14.86 -12.49 -10.35
C SER A 135 -15.40 -13.74 -9.66
N ILE A 136 -15.68 -14.80 -10.42
CA ILE A 136 -16.28 -16.05 -9.89
C ILE A 136 -15.41 -16.71 -8.82
N ALA A 137 -14.09 -16.74 -9.03
CA ALA A 137 -13.14 -17.23 -8.04
C ALA A 137 -12.14 -16.14 -7.65
N SER A 138 -11.68 -16.18 -6.40
CA SER A 138 -10.71 -15.22 -5.86
C SER A 138 -9.67 -15.87 -4.95
N LEU A 139 -8.44 -15.39 -5.06
CA LEU A 139 -7.36 -15.63 -4.11
C LEU A 139 -6.82 -14.29 -3.64
N VAL A 140 -6.87 -14.06 -2.34
CA VAL A 140 -6.37 -12.83 -1.71
C VAL A 140 -5.24 -13.18 -0.76
N MET A 141 -4.15 -12.43 -0.84
CA MET A 141 -2.99 -12.61 0.01
C MET A 141 -2.57 -11.28 0.62
N ALA A 142 -2.32 -11.28 1.93
CA ALA A 142 -1.96 -10.09 2.69
C ALA A 142 -0.51 -9.69 2.45
N VAL A 143 -0.29 -8.39 2.22
CA VAL A 143 1.05 -7.78 2.17
C VAL A 143 1.26 -7.05 3.49
N ILE A 144 2.12 -7.63 4.32
CA ILE A 144 2.42 -7.11 5.66
C ILE A 144 3.84 -6.55 5.63
N ILE A 145 4.00 -5.33 6.13
CA ILE A 145 5.30 -4.68 6.34
C ILE A 145 5.50 -4.43 7.83
N SER A 146 6.74 -4.29 8.27
CA SER A 146 7.03 -3.85 9.64
C SER A 146 6.69 -2.37 9.76
N SER A 147 6.01 -1.95 10.83
CA SER A 147 5.85 -0.53 11.14
C SER A 147 7.17 0.03 11.68
N GLY A 148 7.60 1.20 11.19
CA GLY A 148 8.70 1.94 11.81
C GLY A 148 8.30 2.47 13.19
N ALA A 149 9.29 2.88 14.00
CA ALA A 149 9.06 3.42 15.35
C ALA A 149 8.15 4.67 15.37
N ASP A 150 8.07 5.41 14.26
CA ASP A 150 7.26 6.64 14.16
C ASP A 150 5.75 6.39 13.99
N ASP A 151 5.35 5.20 13.51
CA ASP A 151 3.94 4.77 13.44
C ASP A 151 3.38 4.40 14.83
N GLU A 152 4.22 4.34 15.88
CA GLU A 152 3.78 4.09 17.26
C GLU A 152 3.10 5.32 17.90
N GLN A 153 3.39 6.54 17.43
CA GLN A 153 2.87 7.77 18.04
C GLN A 153 1.51 8.23 17.49
N THR A 154 1.10 7.74 16.32
CA THR A 154 -0.22 8.00 15.72
C THR A 154 -1.29 6.99 16.13
N ALA A 155 -0.93 5.87 16.76
CA ALA A 155 -1.88 4.89 17.26
C ALA A 155 -2.54 5.35 18.58
N ARG A 156 -3.48 6.32 18.48
CA ARG A 156 -4.46 6.60 19.55
C ARG A 156 -5.41 5.41 19.69
N GLY A 157 -4.97 4.34 20.34
CA GLY A 157 -5.79 3.14 20.54
C GLY A 157 -5.03 1.82 20.67
N GLY A 158 -4.08 1.73 21.59
CA GLY A 158 -3.88 0.53 22.41
C GLY A 158 -3.44 -0.80 21.77
N ILE A 159 -3.07 -0.88 20.49
CA ILE A 159 -2.36 -2.05 19.94
C ILE A 159 -1.24 -1.57 19.04
N SER A 160 -0.02 -1.52 19.56
CA SER A 160 1.20 -1.40 18.75
C SER A 160 1.34 -2.68 17.92
N SER A 161 0.79 -2.64 16.72
CA SER A 161 1.00 -3.71 15.76
C SER A 161 2.33 -3.40 15.09
N ALA A 162 3.43 -4.03 15.54
CA ALA A 162 4.74 -4.00 14.87
C ALA A 162 4.68 -4.36 13.36
N MET A 163 3.53 -4.86 12.91
CA MET A 163 3.21 -5.29 11.57
C MET A 163 1.99 -4.52 11.02
N LYS A 164 2.15 -3.82 9.90
CA LYS A 164 1.11 -3.04 9.22
C LYS A 164 0.62 -3.79 7.98
N LEU A 165 -0.70 -3.83 7.76
CA LEU A 165 -1.28 -4.30 6.50
C LEU A 165 -1.13 -3.18 5.47
N TRP A 166 -0.10 -3.27 4.62
CA TRP A 166 0.16 -2.27 3.58
C TRP A 166 -0.81 -2.39 2.41
N GLY A 167 -1.17 -3.63 2.07
CA GLY A 167 -1.99 -3.91 0.90
C GLY A 167 -2.34 -5.38 0.78
N LEU A 168 -2.90 -5.74 -0.37
CA LEU A 168 -3.27 -7.09 -0.74
C LEU A 168 -2.74 -7.40 -2.14
N VAL A 169 -2.37 -8.65 -2.38
CA VAL A 169 -2.33 -9.19 -3.74
C VAL A 169 -3.62 -9.96 -3.97
N VAL A 170 -4.43 -9.48 -4.91
CA VAL A 170 -5.76 -10.00 -5.20
C VAL A 170 -5.75 -10.65 -6.57
N CYS A 171 -6.25 -11.88 -6.65
CA CYS A 171 -6.35 -12.64 -7.90
C CYS A 171 -7.83 -12.88 -8.20
N HIS A 172 -8.27 -12.62 -9.43
CA HIS A 172 -9.62 -12.90 -9.91
C HIS A 172 -9.61 -13.88 -11.07
N HIS A 173 -10.58 -14.79 -11.09
CA HIS A 173 -10.82 -15.71 -12.20
C HIS A 173 -12.26 -15.61 -12.65
N THR A 174 -12.46 -15.68 -13.96
CA THR A 174 -13.77 -15.58 -14.61
C THR A 174 -14.59 -16.89 -14.54
N SER A 175 -14.00 -17.97 -14.03
CA SER A 175 -14.65 -19.26 -13.78
C SER A 175 -14.29 -19.78 -12.39
N PRO A 176 -15.00 -20.80 -11.87
CA PRO A 176 -14.58 -21.47 -10.64
C PRO A 176 -13.12 -21.93 -10.72
N ARG A 177 -12.37 -21.70 -9.65
CA ARG A 177 -10.95 -22.05 -9.59
C ARG A 177 -10.54 -22.45 -8.19
N PHE A 178 -10.01 -23.66 -8.09
CA PHE A 178 -9.40 -24.16 -6.87
C PHE A 178 -7.90 -24.33 -7.09
N ILE A 179 -7.09 -23.77 -6.18
CA ILE A 179 -5.65 -24.05 -6.14
C ILE A 179 -5.29 -24.85 -4.89
N PRO A 180 -4.41 -25.87 -4.99
CA PRO A 180 -4.10 -26.75 -3.88
C PRO A 180 -3.30 -26.02 -2.78
N PHE A 181 -3.42 -26.50 -1.53
CA PHE A 181 -2.79 -25.87 -0.38
C PHE A 181 -1.26 -25.64 -0.54
N PRO A 182 -0.45 -26.58 -1.08
CA PRO A 182 0.98 -26.32 -1.29
C PRO A 182 1.27 -25.12 -2.19
N LEU A 183 0.41 -24.83 -3.17
CA LEU A 183 0.56 -23.65 -4.02
C LEU A 183 0.18 -22.37 -3.25
N ARG A 184 -0.89 -22.40 -2.46
CA ARG A 184 -1.28 -21.29 -1.58
C ARG A 184 -0.17 -20.94 -0.59
N TYR A 185 0.44 -21.95 0.02
CA TYR A 185 1.55 -21.78 0.96
C TYR A 185 2.80 -21.21 0.28
N ALA A 186 3.09 -21.65 -0.95
CA ALA A 186 4.20 -21.12 -1.73
C ALA A 186 3.98 -19.63 -2.11
N CYS A 187 2.75 -19.25 -2.45
CA CYS A 187 2.40 -17.85 -2.69
C CYS A 187 2.44 -17.01 -1.39
N GLU A 188 2.05 -17.57 -0.25
CA GLU A 188 2.21 -16.89 1.05
C GLU A 188 3.68 -16.56 1.33
N PHE A 189 4.59 -17.52 1.09
CA PHE A 189 6.02 -17.29 1.25
C PHE A 189 6.55 -16.23 0.28
N LEU A 190 6.05 -16.20 -0.95
CA LEU A 190 6.33 -15.13 -1.91
C LEU A 190 5.86 -13.75 -1.39
N MET A 191 4.69 -13.67 -0.76
CA MET A 191 4.20 -12.42 -0.16
C MET A 191 5.03 -11.95 1.01
N GLN A 192 5.61 -12.86 1.81
CA GLN A 192 6.53 -12.50 2.88
C GLN A 192 7.81 -11.89 2.32
N ALA A 193 8.39 -12.49 1.27
CA ALA A 193 9.55 -11.92 0.59
C ALA A 193 9.25 -10.56 -0.06
N PHE A 194 8.08 -10.44 -0.70
CA PHE A 194 7.61 -9.17 -1.27
C PHE A 194 7.44 -8.09 -0.21
N GLY A 195 6.78 -8.40 0.92
CA GLY A 195 6.61 -7.46 2.03
C GLY A 195 7.93 -6.99 2.64
N LEU A 196 8.93 -7.89 2.76
CA LEU A 196 10.25 -7.53 3.24
C LEU A 196 10.98 -6.57 2.27
N GLN A 197 11.01 -6.91 0.98
CA GLN A 197 11.66 -6.06 -0.02
C GLN A 197 10.97 -4.70 -0.09
N LEU A 198 9.63 -4.68 -0.12
CA LEU A 198 8.86 -3.46 -0.11
C LEU A 198 9.17 -2.59 1.11
N ASN A 199 9.28 -3.19 2.30
CA ASN A 199 9.66 -2.47 3.51
C ASN A 199 11.06 -1.85 3.40
N MET A 200 12.03 -2.58 2.83
CA MET A 200 13.37 -2.04 2.58
C MET A 200 13.35 -0.86 1.61
N GLU A 201 12.58 -0.93 0.53
CA GLU A 201 12.43 0.17 -0.44
C GLU A 201 11.83 1.42 0.21
N LEU A 202 10.77 1.24 1.00
CA LEU A 202 10.11 2.34 1.70
C LEU A 202 11.04 3.00 2.72
N GLN A 203 11.80 2.20 3.49
CA GLN A 203 12.78 2.70 4.44
C GLN A 203 13.92 3.45 3.75
N LEU A 204 14.44 2.92 2.64
CA LEU A 204 15.49 3.57 1.87
C LEU A 204 15.00 4.92 1.30
N ALA A 205 13.79 4.96 0.73
CA ALA A 205 13.19 6.18 0.22
C ALA A 205 13.02 7.24 1.33
N HIS A 206 12.57 6.81 2.51
CA HIS A 206 12.46 7.68 3.68
C HIS A 206 13.82 8.23 4.12
N GLN A 207 14.83 7.37 4.31
CA GLN A 207 16.18 7.77 4.70
C GLN A 207 16.84 8.74 3.70
N LEU A 208 16.64 8.51 2.39
CA LEU A 208 17.14 9.42 1.36
C LEU A 208 16.47 10.80 1.45
N SER A 209 15.16 10.82 1.69
CA SER A 209 14.40 12.06 1.91
C SER A 209 14.89 12.81 3.16
N GLU A 210 15.04 12.12 4.30
CA GLU A 210 15.53 12.72 5.53
C GLU A 210 16.95 13.27 5.39
N LYS A 211 17.84 12.50 4.75
CA LYS A 211 19.21 12.94 4.46
C LYS A 211 19.23 14.18 3.58
N HIS A 212 18.36 14.24 2.57
CA HIS A 212 18.21 15.42 1.71
C HIS A 212 17.74 16.63 2.53
N ILE A 213 16.69 16.45 3.35
CA ILE A 213 16.16 17.50 4.23
C ILE A 213 17.24 18.02 5.18
N LEU A 214 17.94 17.14 5.91
CA LEU A 214 19.00 17.53 6.85
C LEU A 214 20.14 18.28 6.16
N ARG A 215 20.56 17.84 4.96
CA ARG A 215 21.60 18.51 4.19
C ARG A 215 21.15 19.91 3.77
N THR A 216 19.94 20.04 3.24
CA THR A 216 19.38 21.32 2.81
C THR A 216 19.18 22.27 4.00
N GLN A 217 18.62 21.80 5.11
CA GLN A 217 18.47 22.59 6.34
C GLN A 217 19.82 23.11 6.85
N THR A 218 20.85 22.25 6.87
CA THR A 218 22.19 22.66 7.31
C THR A 218 22.74 23.81 6.45
N LEU A 219 22.58 23.71 5.12
CA LEU A 219 23.01 24.76 4.20
C LEU A 219 22.22 26.06 4.39
N LEU A 220 20.90 25.97 4.54
CA LEU A 220 20.05 27.14 4.76
C LEU A 220 20.36 27.82 6.10
N CYS A 221 20.61 27.06 7.16
CA CYS A 221 21.05 27.60 8.45
C CYS A 221 22.41 28.31 8.35
N ASP A 222 23.37 27.76 7.60
CA ASP A 222 24.65 28.41 7.36
C ASP A 222 24.48 29.74 6.61
N MET A 223 23.62 29.77 5.59
CA MET A 223 23.26 31.01 4.85
C MET A 223 22.62 32.05 5.77
N LEU A 224 21.70 31.64 6.66
CA LEU A 224 21.06 32.55 7.61
C LEU A 224 22.04 33.13 8.64
N LEU A 225 23.05 32.37 9.04
CA LEU A 225 24.00 32.75 10.09
C LEU A 225 25.20 33.53 9.56
N ARG A 226 25.65 33.26 8.33
CA ARG A 226 26.88 33.84 7.75
C ARG A 226 26.62 34.92 6.71
N ASP A 227 25.49 34.84 6.01
CA ASP A 227 25.11 35.78 4.95
C ASP A 227 23.90 36.64 5.37
N SER A 228 23.25 37.26 4.39
CA SER A 228 21.97 37.96 4.56
C SER A 228 20.82 36.95 4.67
N PRO A 229 19.75 37.22 5.45
CA PRO A 229 18.53 36.41 5.48
C PRO A 229 17.91 36.14 4.11
N THR A 230 18.20 36.98 3.11
CA THR A 230 17.76 36.81 1.72
C THR A 230 18.46 35.64 1.01
N GLY A 231 19.58 35.13 1.53
CA GLY A 231 20.35 34.03 0.94
C GLY A 231 19.49 32.79 0.65
N ILE A 232 18.53 32.49 1.53
CA ILE A 232 17.64 31.33 1.43
C ILE A 232 16.69 31.37 0.20
N VAL A 233 16.50 32.55 -0.41
CA VAL A 233 15.70 32.75 -1.63
C VAL A 233 16.54 33.18 -2.83
N THR A 234 17.73 33.73 -2.62
CA THR A 234 18.60 34.21 -3.72
C THR A 234 19.68 33.22 -4.14
N GLN A 235 20.02 32.23 -3.31
CA GLN A 235 21.06 31.24 -3.58
C GLN A 235 20.47 29.84 -3.84
N SER A 236 21.32 28.92 -4.29
CA SER A 236 20.99 27.51 -4.50
C SER A 236 21.88 26.62 -3.61
N PRO A 237 21.33 25.67 -2.84
CA PRO A 237 19.90 25.36 -2.71
C PRO A 237 19.13 26.46 -1.97
N SER A 238 17.85 26.58 -2.32
CA SER A 238 16.88 27.54 -1.78
C SER A 238 15.87 26.87 -0.85
N ILE A 239 14.98 27.65 -0.24
CA ILE A 239 13.85 27.12 0.54
C ILE A 239 12.91 26.21 -0.27
N MET A 240 12.86 26.34 -1.60
CA MET A 240 12.08 25.43 -2.46
C MET A 240 12.71 24.04 -2.59
N ASP A 241 14.00 23.89 -2.30
CA ASP A 241 14.69 22.59 -2.32
C ASP A 241 14.47 21.79 -1.03
N LEU A 242 13.94 22.44 0.02
CA LEU A 242 13.64 21.83 1.30
C LEU A 242 12.28 21.14 1.31
N VAL A 243 11.28 21.76 0.67
CA VAL A 243 9.89 21.28 0.63
C VAL A 243 9.44 21.25 -0.82
N LYS A 244 8.78 20.16 -1.26
CA LYS A 244 8.17 20.14 -2.59
C LYS A 244 7.06 21.19 -2.68
N CYS A 245 7.32 22.27 -3.40
CA CYS A 245 6.36 23.33 -3.68
C CYS A 245 6.58 23.94 -5.06
N ASP A 246 5.54 24.60 -5.58
CA ASP A 246 5.60 25.32 -6.86
C ASP A 246 6.21 26.74 -6.72
N GLY A 247 6.24 27.26 -5.50
CA GLY A 247 6.84 28.54 -5.16
C GLY A 247 7.03 28.73 -3.66
N ALA A 248 7.85 29.70 -3.32
CA ALA A 248 8.12 30.11 -1.95
C ALA A 248 8.45 31.61 -1.90
N ALA A 249 8.27 32.24 -0.75
CA ALA A 249 8.64 33.63 -0.59
C ALA A 249 9.12 33.96 0.82
N LEU A 250 10.03 34.92 0.92
CA LEU A 250 10.48 35.52 2.17
C LEU A 250 9.91 36.94 2.26
N PHE A 251 9.16 37.22 3.33
CA PHE A 251 8.77 38.58 3.69
C PHE A 251 9.54 39.01 4.95
N TYR A 252 10.46 39.95 4.80
CA TYR A 252 11.38 40.34 5.88
C TYR A 252 11.62 41.85 5.87
N HIS A 253 11.41 42.51 7.02
CA HIS A 253 11.48 43.98 7.19
C HIS A 253 10.71 44.77 6.12
N GLY A 254 9.47 44.34 5.84
CA GLY A 254 8.59 44.99 4.88
C GLY A 254 8.98 44.80 3.42
N LYS A 255 10.01 44.00 3.13
CA LYS A 255 10.43 43.64 1.77
C LYS A 255 9.98 42.23 1.42
N TYR A 256 9.56 42.08 0.17
CA TYR A 256 9.06 40.83 -0.39
C TYR A 256 10.07 40.23 -1.37
N TYR A 257 10.42 38.96 -1.18
CA TYR A 257 11.35 38.21 -2.02
C TYR A 257 10.68 36.91 -2.50
N PRO A 258 10.04 36.92 -3.69
CA PRO A 258 9.39 35.76 -4.27
C PRO A 258 10.38 34.83 -5.00
N LEU A 259 10.04 33.54 -5.05
CA LEU A 259 10.73 32.51 -5.82
C LEU A 259 9.70 31.52 -6.38
N GLY A 260 9.75 31.24 -7.68
CA GLY A 260 8.77 30.35 -8.35
C GLY A 260 7.38 30.97 -8.47
N VAL A 261 6.33 30.14 -8.38
CA VAL A 261 4.93 30.55 -8.52
C VAL A 261 4.42 31.09 -7.19
N THR A 262 4.25 32.42 -7.12
CA THR A 262 3.86 33.10 -5.88
C THR A 262 2.78 34.17 -6.12
N PRO A 263 1.95 34.49 -5.11
CA PRO A 263 1.05 35.64 -5.19
C PRO A 263 1.82 36.96 -5.33
N THR A 264 1.13 38.01 -5.76
CA THR A 264 1.69 39.38 -5.79
C THR A 264 1.97 39.91 -4.37
N GLU A 265 2.80 40.95 -4.26
CA GLU A 265 3.12 41.56 -2.96
C GLU A 265 1.86 42.05 -2.21
N SER A 266 0.88 42.62 -2.93
CA SER A 266 -0.41 43.02 -2.31
C SER A 266 -1.15 41.82 -1.75
N GLN A 267 -1.24 40.73 -2.51
CA GLN A 267 -1.91 39.50 -2.06
C GLN A 267 -1.19 38.86 -0.87
N ILE A 268 0.16 38.90 -0.84
CA ILE A 268 0.93 38.42 0.30
C ILE A 268 0.66 39.26 1.54
N LYS A 269 0.53 40.59 1.40
CA LYS A 269 0.16 41.47 2.52
C LYS A 269 -1.24 41.14 3.05
N ASP A 270 -2.21 40.90 2.17
CA ASP A 270 -3.56 40.47 2.55
C ASP A 270 -3.54 39.13 3.31
N ILE A 271 -2.71 38.16 2.86
CA ILE A 271 -2.55 36.87 3.53
C ILE A 271 -1.89 37.03 4.91
N ILE A 272 -0.88 37.90 5.03
CA ILE A 272 -0.22 38.20 6.31
C ILE A 272 -1.23 38.81 7.28
N GLU A 273 -2.02 39.79 6.83
CA GLU A 273 -3.08 40.41 7.64
C GLU A 273 -4.16 39.40 8.07
N TRP A 274 -4.51 38.44 7.21
CA TRP A 274 -5.43 37.36 7.60
C TRP A 274 -4.85 36.40 8.65
N LEU A 275 -3.53 36.17 8.65
CA LEU A 275 -2.85 35.27 9.59
C LEU A 275 -2.56 35.89 10.97
N THR A 276 -2.44 37.22 11.06
CA THR A 276 -2.07 37.96 12.28
C THR A 276 -3.25 38.63 12.95
#